data_AF-A0A956V2L9-F1
#
_entry.id   AF-A0A956V2L9-F1
#
_cell.length_a   1.000
_cell.length_b   1.000
_cell.length_c   1.000
_cell.angle_alpha   90.00
_cell.angle_beta   90.00
_cell.angle_gamma   90.00
#
_symmetry.space_group_name_H-M   'P 1'
#
loop_
_entity.id
_entity.type
_entity.pdbx_description
1 polymer ?
#
loop_
_entity_poly.entity_id
_entity_poly.type
_entity_poly.pdbx_seq_one_letter_code
_entity_poly.pdbx_strand_id
1 'polypeptide(L)'
;MRFTLFYLILLCLQGFWDALLAPLPAPDFFLLGMVVLVWRLKPWQLVLLAYAMGLIQDIMGHGILGIHAFGLGAAALGAILVWLQLAQSGLFARTFIVLGALFAKWVAIIPLLIWQTGVLESSLEALRIAPLEIVFSLLASFIIIPWGISLFQRSLLLGRET
;
A
#
# COMPACT_ATOMS: atom_id res chain seq x y z
N MET A 1 8.69 -6.25 18.66
CA MET A 1 7.33 -6.81 18.86
C MET A 1 6.21 -5.87 18.36
N ARG A 2 6.17 -4.59 18.74
CA ARG A 2 5.07 -3.66 18.34
C ARG A 2 4.90 -3.50 16.81
N PHE A 3 5.99 -3.44 16.04
CA PHE A 3 5.92 -3.34 14.58
C PHE A 3 5.41 -4.61 13.93
N THR A 4 5.96 -5.75 14.36
CA THR A 4 5.49 -7.07 13.92
C THR A 4 3.98 -7.19 14.18
N LEU A 5 3.52 -6.80 15.38
CA LEU A 5 2.09 -6.82 15.70
C LEU A 5 1.26 -5.89 14.80
N PHE A 6 1.73 -4.67 14.53
CA PHE A 6 1.07 -3.75 13.59
C PHE A 6 0.89 -4.38 12.21
N TYR A 7 1.95 -4.94 11.62
CA TYR A 7 1.88 -5.58 10.31
C TYR A 7 1.06 -6.86 10.31
N LEU A 8 1.10 -7.65 11.39
CA LEU A 8 0.23 -8.82 11.55
C LEU A 8 -1.25 -8.41 11.64
N ILE A 9 -1.57 -7.32 12.33
CA ILE A 9 -2.93 -6.78 12.36
C ILE A 9 -3.35 -6.33 10.96
N LEU A 10 -2.50 -5.62 10.21
CA LEU A 10 -2.81 -5.22 8.84
C LEU A 10 -3.05 -6.43 7.93
N LEU A 11 -2.25 -7.49 8.07
CA LEU A 11 -2.44 -8.75 7.35
C LEU A 11 -3.82 -9.38 7.67
N CYS A 12 -4.18 -9.46 8.95
CA CYS A 12 -5.49 -9.97 9.36
C CYS A 12 -6.64 -9.07 8.87
N LEU A 13 -6.47 -7.74 8.92
CA LEU A 13 -7.45 -6.79 8.43
C LEU A 13 -7.64 -6.93 6.91
N GLN A 14 -6.57 -7.14 6.15
CA GLN A 14 -6.66 -7.40 4.71
C GLN A 14 -7.59 -8.59 4.45
N GLY A 15 -7.27 -9.76 5.01
CA GLY A 15 -8.09 -10.95 4.78
C GLY A 15 -9.53 -10.83 5.31
N PHE A 16 -9.72 -10.17 6.46
CA PHE A 16 -11.05 -9.93 7.01
C PHE A 16 -11.91 -9.04 6.11
N TRP A 17 -11.37 -7.91 5.63
CA TRP A 17 -12.11 -6.97 4.80
C TRP A 17 -12.31 -7.51 3.37
N ASP A 18 -11.35 -8.26 2.82
CA ASP A 18 -11.51 -8.97 1.55
C ASP A 18 -12.68 -9.96 1.62
N ALA A 19 -12.81 -10.70 2.72
CA ALA A 19 -13.93 -11.63 2.92
C ALA A 19 -15.25 -10.91 3.18
N LEU A 20 -15.24 -9.81 3.95
CA LEU A 20 -16.44 -9.08 4.36
C LEU A 20 -17.09 -8.30 3.19
N LEU A 21 -16.28 -7.72 2.32
CA LEU A 21 -16.76 -6.84 1.25
C LEU A 21 -17.06 -7.56 -0.06
N ALA A 22 -16.70 -8.84 -0.20
CA ALA A 22 -16.89 -9.59 -1.45
C ALA A 22 -18.34 -9.45 -2.00
N PRO A 23 -18.52 -9.06 -3.27
CA PRO A 23 -17.52 -8.96 -4.35
C PRO A 23 -16.85 -7.58 -4.51
N LEU A 24 -17.09 -6.63 -3.62
CA LEU A 24 -16.46 -5.30 -3.65
C LEU A 24 -14.98 -5.37 -3.21
N PRO A 25 -14.09 -4.49 -3.71
CA PRO A 25 -12.70 -4.47 -3.28
C PRO A 25 -12.58 -4.03 -1.83
N ALA A 26 -11.62 -4.58 -1.09
CA ALA A 26 -11.24 -4.08 0.23
C ALA A 26 -10.27 -2.90 0.13
N PRO A 27 -10.09 -2.11 1.22
CA PRO A 27 -8.94 -1.23 1.36
C PRO A 27 -7.62 -2.00 1.24
N ASP A 28 -6.62 -1.43 0.57
CA ASP A 28 -5.28 -2.03 0.45
C ASP A 28 -4.44 -1.71 1.70
N PHE A 29 -4.51 -2.58 2.70
CA PHE A 29 -3.78 -2.40 3.96
C PHE A 29 -2.26 -2.64 3.79
N PHE A 30 -1.83 -3.37 2.77
CA PHE A 30 -0.41 -3.56 2.49
C PHE A 30 0.22 -2.28 1.95
N LEU A 31 -0.47 -1.59 1.04
CA LEU A 31 -0.07 -0.26 0.56
C LEU A 31 -0.01 0.71 1.72
N LEU A 32 -1.01 0.76 2.60
CA LEU A 32 -1.01 1.66 3.75
C LEU A 32 0.13 1.34 4.73
N GLY A 33 0.38 0.05 4.99
CA GLY A 33 1.51 -0.38 5.82
C GLY A 33 2.87 0.01 5.24
N MET A 34 3.00 -0.03 3.91
CA MET A 34 4.18 0.44 3.18
C MET A 34 4.32 1.97 3.24
N VAL A 35 3.23 2.72 3.05
CA VAL A 35 3.25 4.20 3.10
C VAL A 35 3.74 4.70 4.46
N VAL A 36 3.42 4.01 5.56
CA VAL A 36 3.95 4.34 6.90
C VAL A 36 5.49 4.29 6.97
N LEU A 37 6.14 3.50 6.11
CA LEU A 37 7.59 3.34 6.06
C LEU A 37 8.30 4.37 5.16
N VAL A 38 7.56 5.18 4.38
CA VAL A 38 8.13 6.19 3.46
C VAL A 38 9.14 7.10 4.15
N TRP A 39 8.85 7.52 5.38
CA TRP A 39 9.71 8.42 6.15
C TRP A 39 10.87 7.74 6.90
N ARG A 40 11.04 6.42 6.74
CA ARG A 40 11.92 5.60 7.60
C ARG A 40 12.96 4.83 6.82
N LEU A 41 12.62 4.40 5.62
CA LEU A 41 13.50 3.61 4.79
C LEU A 41 14.12 4.47 3.69
N LYS A 42 15.31 4.08 3.23
CA LYS A 42 15.87 4.66 2.01
C LYS A 42 14.95 4.32 0.83
N PRO A 43 14.81 5.19 -0.19
CA PRO A 43 13.91 4.97 -1.32
C PRO A 43 14.01 3.57 -1.94
N TRP A 44 15.22 3.10 -2.25
CA TRP A 44 15.42 1.78 -2.85
C TRP A 44 15.03 0.62 -1.91
N GLN A 45 15.22 0.78 -0.59
CA GLN A 45 14.83 -0.24 0.39
C GLN A 45 13.31 -0.36 0.48
N LEU A 46 12.62 0.77 0.44
CA LEU A 46 11.16 0.80 0.46
C LEU A 46 10.58 0.09 -0.76
N VAL A 47 11.12 0.36 -1.95
CA VAL A 47 10.66 -0.27 -3.20
C VAL A 47 10.90 -1.78 -3.17
N LEU A 48 12.09 -2.24 -2.77
CA LEU A 48 12.38 -3.67 -2.65
C LEU A 48 11.48 -4.36 -1.62
N LEU A 49 11.27 -3.73 -0.46
CA LEU A 49 10.39 -4.26 0.58
C LEU A 49 8.94 -4.33 0.08
N ALA A 50 8.45 -3.28 -0.57
CA ALA A 50 7.09 -3.24 -1.12
C ALA A 50 6.89 -4.32 -2.18
N TYR A 51 7.85 -4.47 -3.09
CA TYR A 51 7.84 -5.53 -4.10
C TYR A 51 7.82 -6.92 -3.45
N ALA A 52 8.69 -7.16 -2.45
CA ALA A 52 8.74 -8.44 -1.75
C ALA A 52 7.43 -8.75 -1.01
N MET A 53 6.81 -7.75 -0.37
CA MET A 53 5.51 -7.91 0.28
C MET A 53 4.41 -8.23 -0.73
N GLY A 54 4.39 -7.56 -1.88
CA GLY A 54 3.45 -7.88 -2.96
C GLY A 54 3.67 -9.27 -3.54
N LEU A 55 4.92 -9.71 -3.67
CA LEU A 55 5.23 -11.07 -4.11
C LEU A 55 4.73 -12.11 -3.10
N ILE A 56 4.83 -11.83 -1.80
CA ILE A 56 4.24 -12.69 -0.77
C ILE A 56 2.72 -12.75 -0.91
N GLN A 57 2.05 -11.62 -1.19
CA GLN A 57 0.61 -11.62 -1.48
C GLN A 57 0.27 -12.47 -2.70
N ASP A 58 1.04 -12.33 -3.78
CA ASP A 58 0.86 -13.12 -5.01
C ASP A 58 1.01 -14.62 -4.74
N ILE A 59 1.95 -15.02 -3.88
CA ILE A 59 2.18 -16.43 -3.49
C ILE A 59 1.05 -16.97 -2.59
N MET A 60 0.54 -16.15 -1.68
CA MET A 60 -0.50 -16.55 -0.73
C MET A 60 -1.91 -16.53 -1.35
N GLY A 61 -2.13 -15.70 -2.37
CA GLY A 61 -3.40 -15.52 -3.05
C GLY A 61 -3.62 -16.51 -4.21
N HIS A 62 -4.82 -16.45 -4.81
CA HIS A 62 -5.19 -17.23 -5.99
C HIS A 62 -5.15 -16.39 -7.29
N GLY A 63 -4.33 -15.34 -7.33
CA GLY A 63 -4.24 -14.37 -8.43
C GLY A 63 -3.10 -14.64 -9.42
N ILE A 64 -2.93 -13.72 -10.37
CA ILE A 64 -1.81 -13.78 -11.32
C ILE A 64 -0.53 -13.32 -10.63
N LEU A 65 0.53 -14.14 -10.72
CA LEU A 65 1.81 -13.87 -10.09
C LEU A 65 2.42 -12.56 -10.60
N GLY A 66 2.91 -11.73 -9.68
CA GLY A 66 3.61 -10.49 -9.96
C GLY A 66 2.72 -9.25 -9.99
N ILE A 67 1.39 -9.38 -10.04
CA ILE A 67 0.49 -8.21 -10.09
C ILE A 67 0.64 -7.36 -8.82
N HIS A 68 0.57 -7.98 -7.64
CA HIS A 68 0.73 -7.24 -6.39
C HIS A 68 2.18 -6.81 -6.17
N ALA A 69 3.16 -7.64 -6.56
CA ALA A 69 4.58 -7.29 -6.47
C ALA A 69 4.91 -6.00 -7.23
N PHE A 70 4.55 -5.92 -8.52
CA PHE A 70 4.78 -4.73 -9.32
C PHE A 70 3.89 -3.56 -8.88
N GLY A 71 2.63 -3.83 -8.51
CA GLY A 71 1.71 -2.83 -7.98
C GLY A 71 2.25 -2.13 -6.74
N LEU A 72 2.70 -2.87 -5.72
CA LEU A 72 3.26 -2.30 -4.49
C LEU A 72 4.63 -1.65 -4.70
N GLY A 73 5.47 -2.22 -5.56
CA GLY A 73 6.74 -1.59 -5.95
C GLY A 73 6.54 -0.22 -6.60
N ALA A 74 5.59 -0.12 -7.54
CA ALA A 74 5.21 1.13 -8.16
C ALA A 74 4.54 2.09 -7.17
N ALA A 75 3.69 1.59 -6.27
CA ALA A 75 3.09 2.38 -5.21
C ALA A 75 4.14 3.04 -4.32
N ALA A 76 5.20 2.30 -3.95
CA ALA A 76 6.31 2.85 -3.18
C ALA A 76 7.02 3.97 -3.93
N LEU A 77 7.30 3.79 -5.23
CA LEU A 77 7.87 4.84 -6.07
C LEU A 77 6.96 6.08 -6.13
N GLY A 78 5.66 5.90 -6.36
CA GLY A 78 4.68 7.00 -6.38
C GLY A 78 4.63 7.76 -5.06
N ALA A 79 4.61 7.03 -3.94
CA ALA A 79 4.64 7.60 -2.60
C ALA A 79 5.92 8.44 -2.37
N ILE A 80 7.08 7.90 -2.75
CA ILE A 80 8.38 8.58 -2.63
C ILE A 80 8.41 9.85 -3.49
N LEU A 81 8.00 9.76 -4.76
CA LEU A 81 8.02 10.90 -5.67
C LEU A 81 7.16 12.04 -5.14
N VAL A 82 5.94 11.74 -4.66
CA VAL A 82 5.09 12.77 -4.06
C VAL A 82 5.68 13.30 -2.76
N TRP A 83 6.20 12.42 -1.89
CA TRP A 83 6.83 12.83 -0.64
C TRP A 83 7.99 13.80 -0.86
N LEU A 84 8.84 13.54 -1.86
CA LEU A 84 9.99 14.40 -2.20
C LEU A 84 9.58 15.81 -2.67
N GLN A 85 8.36 15.99 -3.17
CA GLN A 85 7.86 17.29 -3.62
C GLN A 85 7.14 18.08 -2.52
N LEU A 86 6.82 17.44 -1.39
CA LEU A 86 6.04 18.05 -0.33
C LEU A 86 6.95 18.64 0.75
N ALA A 87 6.96 19.97 0.85
CA ALA A 87 7.71 20.69 1.89
C ALA A 87 7.06 20.60 3.29
N GLN A 88 5.76 20.27 3.36
CA GLN A 88 4.99 20.30 4.60
C GLN A 88 4.68 18.92 5.17
N SER A 89 4.54 18.87 6.49
CA SER A 89 3.99 17.73 7.21
C SER A 89 2.53 18.00 7.59
N GLY A 90 1.69 16.96 7.61
CA GLY A 90 0.28 17.10 8.01
C GLY A 90 -0.65 16.14 7.26
N LEU A 91 -1.95 16.31 7.48
CA LEU A 91 -2.99 15.47 6.88
C LEU A 91 -3.01 15.60 5.36
N PHE A 92 -2.93 16.83 4.83
CA PHE A 92 -2.90 17.08 3.39
C PHE A 92 -1.73 16.37 2.70
N ALA A 93 -0.51 16.56 3.21
CA ALA A 93 0.68 15.89 2.67
C ALA A 93 0.54 14.36 2.66
N ARG A 94 0.00 13.78 3.74
CA ARG A 94 -0.26 12.33 3.83
C ARG A 94 -1.27 11.86 2.78
N THR A 95 -2.35 12.61 2.59
CA THR A 95 -3.36 12.33 1.57
C THR A 95 -2.74 12.29 0.17
N PHE A 96 -1.90 13.27 -0.19
CA PHE A 96 -1.23 13.26 -1.50
C PHE A 96 -0.26 12.09 -1.67
N ILE A 97 0.47 11.72 -0.62
CA ILE A 97 1.37 10.55 -0.68
C ILE A 97 0.59 9.27 -0.95
N VAL A 98 -0.55 9.06 -0.27
CA VAL A 98 -1.43 7.90 -0.48
C VAL A 98 -2.02 7.92 -1.89
N LEU A 99 -2.49 9.08 -2.36
CA LEU A 99 -3.02 9.22 -3.71
C LEU A 99 -1.95 8.95 -4.78
N GLY A 100 -0.72 9.43 -4.59
CA GLY A 100 0.42 9.14 -5.46
C GLY A 100 0.76 7.65 -5.50
N ALA A 101 0.73 6.99 -4.34
CA ALA A 101 0.94 5.55 -4.24
C ALA A 101 -0.15 4.76 -4.99
N LEU A 102 -1.42 5.08 -4.75
CA LEU A 102 -2.56 4.44 -5.40
C LEU A 102 -2.56 4.66 -6.92
N PHE A 103 -2.27 5.89 -7.35
CA PHE A 103 -2.15 6.20 -8.77
C PHE A 103 -1.05 5.38 -9.43
N ALA A 104 0.16 5.37 -8.85
CA ALA A 104 1.29 4.62 -9.39
C ALA A 104 1.03 3.09 -9.39
N LYS A 105 0.36 2.56 -8.36
CA LYS A 105 -0.08 1.15 -8.32
C LYS A 105 -0.92 0.82 -9.55
N TRP A 106 -1.99 1.57 -9.80
CA TRP A 106 -2.92 1.28 -10.90
C TRP A 106 -2.29 1.52 -12.28
N VAL A 107 -1.45 2.55 -12.41
CA VAL A 107 -0.66 2.78 -13.63
C VAL A 107 0.29 1.62 -13.94
N ALA A 108 0.82 0.92 -12.93
CA ALA A 108 1.64 -0.27 -13.14
C ALA A 108 0.82 -1.55 -13.40
N ILE A 109 -0.29 -1.72 -12.68
CA ILE A 109 -1.14 -2.92 -12.78
C ILE A 109 -1.80 -3.01 -14.16
N ILE A 110 -2.33 -1.90 -14.70
CA ILE A 110 -3.09 -1.94 -15.96
C ILE A 110 -2.25 -2.47 -17.14
N PRO A 111 -1.08 -1.91 -17.48
CA PRO A 111 -0.25 -2.42 -18.57
C PRO A 111 0.23 -3.85 -18.31
N LEU A 112 0.49 -4.21 -17.04
CA LEU A 112 0.93 -5.55 -16.68
C LEU A 112 -0.17 -6.58 -16.87
N LEU A 113 -1.42 -6.25 -16.55
CA LEU A 113 -2.59 -7.11 -16.83
C LEU A 113 -2.77 -7.33 -18.33
N ILE A 114 -2.68 -6.27 -19.14
CA ILE A 114 -2.72 -6.38 -20.61
C ILE A 114 -1.61 -7.32 -21.08
N TRP A 115 -0.38 -7.13 -20.58
CA TRP A 115 0.78 -7.93 -20.97
C TRP A 115 0.61 -9.42 -20.62
N GLN A 116 0.16 -9.72 -19.40
CA GLN A 116 0.08 -11.10 -18.91
C GLN A 116 -1.13 -11.87 -19.47
N THR A 117 -2.26 -11.19 -19.70
CA THR A 117 -3.49 -11.83 -20.18
C THR A 117 -3.61 -11.82 -21.70
N GLY A 118 -2.95 -10.86 -22.38
CA GLY A 118 -3.13 -10.60 -23.81
C GLY A 118 -4.51 -10.03 -24.17
N VAL A 119 -5.34 -9.69 -23.18
CA VAL A 119 -6.76 -9.33 -23.34
C VAL A 119 -7.02 -7.96 -22.70
N LEU A 120 -7.60 -7.03 -23.46
CA LEU A 120 -7.86 -5.66 -22.98
C LEU A 120 -9.04 -5.61 -22.00
N GLU A 121 -10.02 -6.49 -22.16
CA GLU A 121 -11.21 -6.57 -21.31
C GLU A 121 -10.86 -6.78 -19.83
N SER A 122 -9.81 -7.57 -19.54
CA SER A 122 -9.30 -7.77 -18.17
C SER A 122 -8.93 -6.45 -17.47
N SER A 123 -8.44 -5.49 -18.25
CA SER A 123 -8.04 -4.16 -17.75
C SER A 123 -9.24 -3.22 -17.58
N LEU A 124 -10.29 -3.40 -18.37
CA LEU A 124 -11.54 -2.66 -18.20
C LEU A 124 -12.26 -3.07 -16.91
N GLU A 125 -12.22 -4.36 -16.56
CA GLU A 125 -12.75 -4.85 -15.28
C GLU A 125 -11.94 -4.29 -14.10
N ALA A 126 -10.61 -4.33 -14.19
CA ALA A 126 -9.72 -3.72 -13.21
C ALA A 126 -10.02 -2.22 -12.99
N LEU A 127 -10.25 -1.46 -14.07
CA LEU A 127 -10.62 -0.04 -14.02
C LEU A 127 -11.99 0.22 -13.39
N ARG A 128 -12.92 -0.73 -13.39
CA ARG A 128 -14.20 -0.59 -12.67
C ARG A 128 -14.04 -0.69 -11.16
N ILE A 129 -13.06 -1.48 -10.72
CA ILE A 129 -12.80 -1.76 -9.30
C ILE A 129 -11.87 -0.69 -8.69
N ALA A 130 -10.94 -0.16 -9.48
CA ALA A 130 -9.95 0.81 -9.03
C ALA A 130 -10.51 2.02 -8.26
N PRO A 131 -11.59 2.71 -8.70
CA PRO A 131 -12.12 3.85 -7.97
C PRO A 131 -12.59 3.51 -6.55
N LEU A 132 -13.22 2.34 -6.38
CA LEU A 132 -13.70 1.88 -5.08
C LEU A 132 -12.53 1.54 -4.15
N GLU A 133 -11.54 0.79 -4.65
CA GLU A 133 -10.33 0.48 -3.89
C GLU A 133 -9.58 1.76 -3.47
N ILE A 134 -9.46 2.74 -4.38
CA ILE A 134 -8.84 4.04 -4.10
C ILE A 134 -9.57 4.76 -2.97
N VAL A 135 -10.90 4.85 -3.05
CA VAL A 135 -11.72 5.54 -2.03
C VAL A 135 -11.60 4.83 -0.68
N PHE A 136 -11.73 3.52 -0.65
CA PHE A 136 -11.66 2.75 0.60
C PHE A 136 -10.26 2.79 1.23
N SER A 137 -9.20 2.67 0.43
CA SER A 137 -7.82 2.79 0.89
C SER A 137 -7.53 4.20 1.41
N LEU A 138 -8.02 5.23 0.73
CA LEU A 138 -7.88 6.61 1.18
C LEU A 138 -8.61 6.85 2.50
N LEU A 139 -9.83 6.36 2.65
CA LEU A 139 -10.61 6.48 3.90
C LEU A 139 -9.92 5.73 5.05
N ALA A 140 -9.46 4.51 4.82
CA ALA A 140 -8.71 3.73 5.80
C ALA A 140 -7.40 4.43 6.21
N SER A 141 -6.75 5.16 5.28
CA SER A 141 -5.49 5.85 5.54
C SER A 141 -5.56 6.86 6.69
N PHE A 142 -6.72 7.50 6.91
CA PHE A 142 -6.93 8.46 7.99
C PHE A 142 -6.81 7.84 9.38
N ILE A 143 -7.00 6.54 9.50
CA ILE A 143 -6.84 5.80 10.76
C ILE A 143 -5.50 5.09 10.80
N ILE A 144 -5.16 4.36 9.74
CA ILE A 144 -3.99 3.46 9.71
C ILE A 144 -2.67 4.24 9.75
N ILE A 145 -2.54 5.33 8.99
CA ILE A 145 -1.27 6.07 8.92
C ILE A 145 -0.95 6.77 10.26
N PRO A 146 -1.86 7.53 10.89
CA PRO A 146 -1.61 8.10 12.21
C PRO A 146 -1.32 7.04 13.26
N TRP A 147 -2.08 5.94 13.26
CA TRP A 147 -1.85 4.82 14.18
C TRP A 147 -0.44 4.24 14.03
N GLY A 148 -0.04 3.93 12.79
CA GLY A 148 1.31 3.48 12.47
C GLY A 148 2.36 4.45 13.00
N ILE A 149 2.33 5.71 12.55
CA ILE A 149 3.29 6.75 12.97
C ILE A 149 3.40 6.85 14.50
N SER A 150 2.27 6.84 15.22
CA SER A 150 2.26 6.95 16.68
C SER A 150 2.96 5.77 17.38
N LEU A 151 2.76 4.54 16.89
CA LEU A 151 3.43 3.35 17.43
C LEU A 151 4.94 3.45 17.27
N PHE A 152 5.39 4.01 16.14
CA PHE A 152 6.80 4.14 15.85
C PHE A 152 7.50 5.36 16.49
N GLN A 153 6.79 6.41 16.88
CA GLN A 153 7.39 7.51 17.65
C GLN A 153 7.69 7.07 19.09
N ARG A 154 6.79 6.30 19.70
CA ARG A 154 6.94 5.80 21.08
C ARG A 154 8.12 4.85 21.27
N SER A 155 8.55 4.14 20.24
CA SER A 155 9.70 3.24 20.33
C SER A 155 11.04 3.97 20.40
N LEU A 156 11.15 5.16 19.79
CA LEU A 156 12.38 5.96 19.78
C LEU A 156 12.64 6.61 21.14
N LEU A 157 11.57 6.94 21.87
CA LEU A 157 11.68 7.54 23.21
C LEU A 157 12.18 6.50 24.23
N LEU A 158 11.60 5.30 24.22
CA LEU A 158 11.98 4.23 25.16
C LEU A 158 13.43 3.75 24.96
N GLY A 159 13.96 3.79 23.73
CA GLY A 159 15.35 3.42 23.46
C GLY A 159 16.39 4.48 23.84
N ARG A 160 15.98 5.67 24.29
CA ARG A 160 16.88 6.71 24.81
C ARG A 160 16.94 6.76 26.33
N GLU A 161 16.02 6.07 27.01
CA GLU A 161 15.91 6.02 28.47
C GLU A 161 16.55 4.76 29.07
N THR A 162 17.09 3.87 28.23
CA THR A 162 17.86 2.67 28.59
C THR A 162 19.30 2.81 28.16
#